data_AF-A0A662ZAS3-F1
#
_entry.id   AF-A0A662ZAS3-F1
#
_cell.length_a   1.000
_cell.length_b   1.000
_cell.length_c   1.000
_cell.angle_alpha   90.00
_cell.angle_beta   90.00
_cell.angle_gamma   90.00
#
_symmetry.space_group_name_H-M   'P 1'
#
loop_
_entity.id
_entity.type
_entity.pdbx_description
1 polymer ?
#
loop_
_entity_poly.entity_id
_entity_poly.type
_entity_poly.pdbx_seq_one_letter_code
_entity_poly.pdbx_strand_id
1 'polypeptide(L)'
;YVMIDEYDNFANEILSKDLELFLNITSKDGFLKTFYATIKSLTTDTIAKTFITGVSSVSLDSLTSGFNIARNVTDRACFNEYAGFTEDELVILIPKLVDVEKLGVPPKEIISRMKPVYDGYCFSAEADKTVYNSSMCLYYLDMVREKGVFLNPEDYLDPACDQDGYKLEQIFSLTHKDIVDEIIDTYLHGDTFYVDHLSENINLNKANAYDQDQVLSILYYLGYLSIDKEGSSTDGLSLKIPNRYMSKLFGKCIINLRLNKASSFITTAINTESLLATEDDISSFADSCTEFLSSIMTNQVLLQMNEIALNLALFAKLETMKGRNFIVNMQKSLQVKGEGEKYADLVITVNRGKINECIYIIELKYLTKTEARDKNRDSALQRLVNKAAEELTAYKSALEFKGRNVKAYAMVFAGPDCIYCKLQ
;
A
#
# COMPACT_ATOMS: atom_id res chain seq x y z
N TYR A 1 -21.87 -31.52 -7.96
CA TYR A 1 -21.24 -30.19 -7.88
C TYR A 1 -19.88 -30.38 -7.25
N VAL A 2 -18.87 -29.65 -7.73
CA VAL A 2 -17.53 -29.63 -7.12
C VAL A 2 -17.15 -28.17 -6.89
N MET A 3 -16.68 -27.86 -5.70
CA MET A 3 -16.09 -26.57 -5.36
C MET A 3 -14.66 -26.82 -4.89
N ILE A 4 -13.72 -26.07 -5.45
CA ILE A 4 -12.30 -26.13 -5.08
C ILE A 4 -11.94 -24.71 -4.67
N ASP A 5 -11.56 -24.56 -3.42
CA ASP A 5 -11.05 -23.30 -2.90
C ASP A 5 -9.53 -23.34 -2.82
N GLU A 6 -8.90 -22.16 -2.91
CA GLU A 6 -7.45 -21.97 -2.85
C GLU A 6 -6.66 -22.91 -3.76
N TYR A 7 -7.11 -23.05 -5.01
CA TYR A 7 -6.59 -24.06 -5.93
C TYR A 7 -5.09 -23.94 -6.23
N ASP A 8 -4.52 -22.76 -6.01
CA ASP A 8 -3.15 -22.37 -6.31
C ASP A 8 -2.27 -22.21 -5.07
N ASN A 9 -2.84 -22.26 -3.86
CA ASN A 9 -2.13 -21.96 -2.62
C ASN A 9 -0.90 -22.85 -2.41
N PHE A 10 -1.03 -24.17 -2.62
CA PHE A 10 0.10 -25.09 -2.50
C PHE A 10 1.20 -24.81 -3.54
N ALA A 11 0.83 -24.34 -4.74
CA ALA A 11 1.80 -24.05 -5.79
C ALA A 11 2.60 -22.79 -5.45
N ASN A 12 1.92 -21.77 -4.89
CA ASN A 12 2.55 -20.55 -4.39
C ASN A 12 3.52 -20.87 -3.23
N GLU A 13 3.14 -21.75 -2.30
CA GLU A 13 4.05 -22.19 -1.24
C GLU A 13 5.30 -22.89 -1.78
N ILE A 14 5.17 -23.69 -2.84
CA ILE A 14 6.32 -24.38 -3.45
C ILE A 14 7.20 -23.38 -4.20
N LEU A 15 6.62 -22.45 -4.96
CA LEU A 15 7.35 -21.39 -5.67
C LEU A 15 8.26 -20.59 -4.72
N SER A 16 7.81 -20.36 -3.49
CA SER A 16 8.57 -19.64 -2.46
C SER A 16 9.83 -20.38 -1.94
N LYS A 17 9.87 -21.71 -2.09
CA LYS A 17 10.91 -22.57 -1.50
C LYS A 17 11.78 -23.26 -2.55
N ASP A 18 11.19 -23.70 -3.65
CA ASP A 18 11.82 -24.53 -4.67
C ASP A 18 11.19 -24.27 -6.04
N LEU A 19 11.86 -23.40 -6.81
CA LEU A 19 11.46 -23.06 -8.17
C LEU A 19 11.50 -24.28 -9.10
N GLU A 20 12.45 -25.20 -8.93
CA GLU A 20 12.58 -26.37 -9.80
C GLU A 20 11.42 -27.35 -9.57
N LEU A 21 11.07 -27.60 -8.31
CA LEU A 21 9.89 -28.39 -7.96
C LEU A 21 8.60 -27.74 -8.46
N PHE A 22 8.48 -26.41 -8.33
CA PHE A 22 7.35 -25.67 -8.88
C PHE A 22 7.22 -25.90 -10.39
N LEU A 23 8.29 -25.70 -11.15
CA LEU A 23 8.27 -25.91 -12.60
C LEU A 23 7.89 -27.36 -12.95
N ASN A 24 8.36 -28.35 -12.19
CA ASN A 24 8.05 -29.76 -12.41
C ASN A 24 6.56 -30.09 -12.18
N ILE A 25 5.99 -29.71 -11.03
CA ILE A 25 4.59 -30.03 -10.69
C ILE A 25 3.58 -29.28 -11.55
N THR A 26 3.95 -28.10 -12.05
CA THR A 26 3.09 -27.24 -12.89
C THR A 26 3.23 -27.54 -14.38
N SER A 27 4.21 -28.38 -14.75
CA SER A 27 4.49 -28.79 -16.13
C SER A 27 3.34 -29.53 -16.80
N LYS A 28 3.48 -29.77 -18.11
CA LYS A 28 2.49 -30.51 -18.92
C LYS A 28 2.29 -31.97 -18.50
N ASP A 29 3.20 -32.53 -17.71
CA ASP A 29 3.12 -33.91 -17.19
C ASP A 29 2.96 -33.93 -15.66
N GLY A 30 2.72 -32.77 -15.05
CA GLY A 30 2.53 -32.60 -13.61
C GLY A 30 1.22 -33.21 -13.08
N PHE A 31 1.19 -33.49 -11.77
CA PHE A 31 0.05 -34.13 -11.12
C PHE A 31 -1.26 -33.33 -11.26
N LEU A 32 -1.15 -32.01 -11.32
CA LEU A 32 -2.29 -31.09 -11.41
C LEU A 32 -3.12 -31.33 -12.66
N LYS A 33 -2.46 -31.62 -13.79
CA LYS A 33 -3.15 -31.89 -15.05
C LYS A 33 -4.02 -33.12 -14.91
N THR A 34 -3.47 -34.18 -14.32
CA THR A 34 -4.18 -35.44 -14.08
C THR A 34 -5.37 -35.23 -13.15
N PHE A 35 -5.20 -34.45 -12.06
CA PHE A 35 -6.27 -34.13 -11.13
C PHE A 35 -7.44 -33.43 -11.84
N TYR A 36 -7.17 -32.34 -12.55
CA TYR A 36 -8.23 -31.60 -13.23
C TYR A 36 -8.82 -32.34 -14.44
N ALA A 37 -8.02 -33.11 -15.19
CA ALA A 37 -8.52 -33.96 -16.27
C ALA A 37 -9.50 -35.03 -15.75
N THR A 38 -9.27 -35.54 -14.54
CA THR A 38 -10.19 -36.47 -13.87
C THR A 38 -11.51 -35.81 -13.49
N ILE A 39 -11.47 -34.58 -12.95
CA ILE A 39 -12.70 -33.82 -12.70
C ILE A 39 -13.46 -33.59 -14.01
N LYS A 40 -12.74 -33.21 -15.07
CA LYS A 40 -13.33 -32.99 -16.39
C LYS A 40 -14.02 -34.23 -16.94
N SER A 41 -13.42 -35.41 -16.84
CA SER A 41 -14.06 -36.64 -17.36
C SER A 41 -15.38 -36.95 -16.66
N LEU A 42 -15.44 -36.70 -15.34
CA LEU A 42 -16.64 -36.86 -14.53
C LEU A 42 -17.72 -35.81 -14.80
N THR A 43 -17.45 -34.74 -15.57
CA THR A 43 -18.48 -33.76 -15.97
C THR A 43 -19.47 -34.30 -17.01
N THR A 44 -19.18 -35.47 -17.60
CA THR A 44 -20.05 -36.10 -18.60
C THR A 44 -21.28 -36.77 -18.00
N ASP A 45 -21.19 -37.28 -16.77
CA ASP A 45 -22.27 -38.07 -16.14
C ASP A 45 -22.53 -37.76 -14.67
N THR A 46 -21.52 -37.24 -13.94
CA THR A 46 -21.56 -37.16 -12.47
C THR A 46 -21.52 -35.72 -11.95
N ILE A 47 -20.66 -34.88 -12.52
CA ILE A 47 -20.40 -33.51 -12.07
C ILE A 47 -21.12 -32.51 -12.96
N ALA A 48 -22.26 -31.98 -12.48
CA ALA A 48 -23.03 -31.00 -13.23
C ALA A 48 -22.37 -29.60 -13.32
N LYS A 49 -21.66 -29.16 -12.27
CA LYS A 49 -20.99 -27.85 -12.20
C LYS A 49 -19.73 -27.93 -11.35
N THR A 50 -18.73 -27.15 -11.74
CA THR A 50 -17.48 -26.93 -11.02
C THR A 50 -17.27 -25.44 -10.81
N PHE A 51 -16.86 -25.03 -9.61
CA PHE A 51 -16.45 -23.67 -9.30
C PHE A 51 -15.11 -23.70 -8.58
N ILE A 52 -14.16 -22.89 -9.04
CA ILE A 52 -12.76 -22.90 -8.57
C ILE A 52 -12.40 -21.48 -8.17
N THR A 53 -11.86 -21.32 -6.97
CA THR A 53 -11.37 -20.05 -6.43
C THR A 53 -9.90 -20.17 -6.03
N GLY A 54 -9.17 -19.07 -6.14
CA GLY A 54 -7.74 -18.98 -5.86
C GLY A 54 -7.27 -17.52 -5.99
N VAL A 55 -6.01 -17.27 -5.65
CA VAL A 55 -5.49 -15.89 -5.52
C VAL A 55 -4.63 -15.48 -6.72
N SER A 56 -3.97 -16.42 -7.39
CA SER A 56 -3.09 -16.15 -8.53
C SER A 56 -3.66 -16.70 -9.84
N SER A 57 -3.40 -15.97 -10.93
CA SER A 57 -3.56 -16.46 -12.30
C SER A 57 -2.31 -17.16 -12.81
N VAL A 58 -1.40 -17.57 -11.91
CA VAL A 58 -0.25 -18.39 -12.26
C VAL A 58 -0.80 -19.71 -12.74
N SER A 59 -1.05 -19.76 -14.04
CA SER A 59 -1.60 -20.87 -14.76
C SER A 59 -0.60 -22.00 -14.61
N LEU A 60 -0.98 -22.92 -13.75
CA LEU A 60 -0.67 -24.31 -13.91
C LEU A 60 -0.98 -24.64 -15.38
N ASP A 61 0.03 -24.84 -16.24
CA ASP A 61 -0.13 -25.31 -17.64
C ASP A 61 -1.00 -26.59 -17.68
N SER A 62 -0.99 -27.29 -16.55
CA SER A 62 -1.88 -28.36 -16.13
C SER A 62 -3.39 -28.03 -16.08
N LEU A 63 -3.81 -26.85 -15.62
CA LEU A 63 -5.23 -26.44 -15.58
C LEU A 63 -5.78 -26.12 -16.96
N THR A 64 -5.03 -25.38 -17.78
CA THR A 64 -5.48 -24.98 -19.12
C THR A 64 -5.54 -26.17 -20.10
N SER A 65 -4.65 -27.15 -19.95
CA SER A 65 -4.67 -28.38 -20.77
C SER A 65 -5.56 -29.49 -20.19
N GLY A 66 -5.58 -29.67 -18.86
CA GLY A 66 -6.39 -30.68 -18.17
C GLY A 66 -7.86 -30.29 -18.00
N PHE A 67 -8.15 -28.98 -17.92
CA PHE A 67 -9.46 -28.41 -17.61
C PHE A 67 -9.91 -27.31 -18.59
N ASN A 68 -9.67 -27.49 -19.89
CA ASN A 68 -10.03 -26.53 -20.95
C ASN A 68 -11.54 -26.21 -21.12
N ILE A 69 -12.39 -26.66 -20.19
CA ILE A 69 -13.81 -26.32 -20.09
C ILE A 69 -14.06 -25.18 -19.09
N ALA A 70 -13.04 -24.79 -18.31
CA ALA A 70 -13.14 -23.65 -17.41
C ALA A 70 -13.26 -22.33 -18.19
N ARG A 71 -13.97 -21.40 -17.58
CA ARG A 71 -14.11 -20.03 -18.05
C ARG A 71 -13.72 -19.11 -16.90
N ASN A 72 -12.75 -18.23 -17.13
CA ASN A 72 -12.41 -17.19 -16.16
C ASN A 72 -13.61 -16.24 -16.00
N VAL A 73 -13.93 -15.90 -14.76
CA VAL A 73 -15.06 -15.04 -14.40
C VAL A 73 -14.67 -13.92 -13.43
N THR A 74 -13.38 -13.81 -13.10
CA THR A 74 -12.85 -12.90 -12.08
C THR A 74 -13.19 -11.44 -12.36
N ASP A 75 -13.21 -11.05 -13.63
CA ASP A 75 -13.40 -9.68 -14.09
C ASP A 75 -14.88 -9.27 -14.27
N ARG A 76 -15.83 -10.16 -13.97
CA ARG A 76 -17.26 -9.88 -14.18
C ARG A 76 -17.85 -9.10 -13.02
N ALA A 77 -18.62 -8.06 -13.34
CA ALA A 77 -19.27 -7.19 -12.36
C ALA A 77 -20.10 -7.94 -11.32
N CYS A 78 -20.79 -9.01 -11.70
CA CYS A 78 -21.61 -9.80 -10.77
C CYS A 78 -20.83 -10.51 -9.66
N PHE A 79 -19.51 -10.67 -9.81
CA PHE A 79 -18.63 -11.24 -8.78
C PHE A 79 -17.85 -10.18 -7.99
N ASN A 80 -17.89 -8.90 -8.38
CA ASN A 80 -17.13 -7.84 -7.71
C ASN A 80 -17.45 -7.74 -6.21
N GLU A 81 -18.75 -7.75 -5.88
CA GLU A 81 -19.21 -7.67 -4.49
C GLU A 81 -18.99 -8.97 -3.68
N TYR A 82 -18.63 -10.09 -4.33
CA TYR A 82 -18.30 -11.33 -3.61
C TYR A 82 -16.90 -11.29 -2.97
N ALA A 83 -16.03 -10.38 -3.42
CA ALA A 83 -14.63 -10.30 -2.98
C ALA A 83 -14.44 -9.52 -1.67
N GLY A 84 -15.47 -8.87 -1.14
CA GLY A 84 -15.36 -8.04 0.06
C GLY A 84 -16.71 -7.51 0.53
N PHE A 85 -16.69 -6.61 1.52
CA PHE A 85 -17.92 -5.95 1.97
C PHE A 85 -18.20 -4.68 1.19
N THR A 86 -19.45 -4.46 0.85
CA THR A 86 -19.92 -3.15 0.39
C THR A 86 -20.18 -2.22 1.57
N GLU A 87 -20.22 -0.92 1.31
CA GLU A 87 -20.58 0.09 2.32
C GLU A 87 -22.00 -0.17 2.90
N ASP A 88 -22.95 -0.60 2.06
CA ASP A 88 -24.32 -0.91 2.47
C ASP A 88 -24.37 -2.09 3.45
N GLU A 89 -23.57 -3.13 3.20
CA GLU A 89 -23.45 -4.27 4.11
C GLU A 89 -22.82 -3.86 5.44
N LEU A 90 -21.79 -3.01 5.42
CA LEU A 90 -21.16 -2.50 6.64
C LEU A 90 -22.12 -1.67 7.49
N VAL A 91 -23.00 -0.86 6.88
CA VAL A 91 -24.03 -0.10 7.62
C VAL A 91 -24.94 -1.04 8.42
N ILE A 92 -25.23 -2.24 7.89
CA ILE A 92 -26.07 -3.25 8.54
C ILE A 92 -25.27 -4.10 9.54
N LEU A 93 -24.01 -4.40 9.23
CA LEU A 93 -23.17 -5.32 9.99
C LEU A 93 -22.60 -4.66 11.26
N ILE A 94 -22.12 -3.42 11.17
CA ILE A 94 -21.43 -2.73 12.27
C ILE A 94 -22.27 -2.68 13.56
N PRO A 95 -23.56 -2.28 13.55
CA PRO A 95 -24.38 -2.27 14.77
C PRO A 95 -24.60 -3.65 15.42
N LYS A 96 -24.37 -4.74 14.67
CA LYS A 96 -24.47 -6.12 15.17
C LYS A 96 -23.17 -6.60 15.82
N LEU A 97 -22.05 -6.00 15.45
CA LEU A 97 -20.71 -6.36 15.94
C LEU A 97 -20.24 -5.43 17.06
N VAL A 98 -20.61 -4.15 16.99
CA VAL A 98 -20.16 -3.09 17.90
C VAL A 98 -21.36 -2.38 18.51
N ASP A 99 -21.33 -2.16 19.82
CA ASP A 99 -22.29 -1.32 20.53
C ASP A 99 -22.00 0.16 20.24
N VAL A 100 -22.55 0.65 19.12
CA VAL A 100 -22.32 2.01 18.61
C VAL A 100 -22.93 3.10 19.50
N GLU A 101 -23.97 2.77 20.28
CA GLU A 101 -24.57 3.70 21.24
C GLU A 101 -23.62 3.95 22.41
N LYS A 102 -23.06 2.88 22.98
CA LYS A 102 -22.05 2.98 24.03
C LYS A 102 -20.76 3.63 23.54
N LEU A 103 -20.38 3.36 22.28
CA LEU A 103 -19.22 3.99 21.65
C LEU A 103 -19.43 5.49 21.40
N GLY A 104 -20.68 5.92 21.23
CA GLY A 104 -21.05 7.29 20.91
C GLY A 104 -20.68 7.71 19.48
N VAL A 105 -20.48 6.75 18.58
CA VAL A 105 -20.03 6.98 17.19
C VAL A 105 -20.99 6.25 16.23
N PRO A 106 -21.62 6.94 15.27
CA PRO A 106 -22.54 6.31 14.34
C PRO A 106 -21.81 5.37 13.34
N PRO A 107 -22.48 4.32 12.82
CA PRO A 107 -21.86 3.38 11.88
C PRO A 107 -21.18 4.05 10.67
N LYS A 108 -21.78 5.11 10.13
CA LYS A 108 -21.22 5.85 8.99
C LYS A 108 -19.87 6.49 9.29
N GLU A 109 -19.63 6.93 10.53
CA GLU A 109 -18.34 7.51 10.91
C GLU A 109 -17.27 6.42 11.05
N ILE A 110 -17.63 5.23 11.54
CA ILE A 110 -16.74 4.06 11.58
C ILE A 110 -16.36 3.63 10.16
N ILE A 111 -17.34 3.54 9.25
CA ILE A 111 -17.12 3.25 7.82
C ILE A 111 -16.21 4.29 7.19
N SER A 112 -16.48 5.58 7.42
CA SER A 112 -15.67 6.68 6.87
C SER A 112 -14.22 6.61 7.36
N ARG A 113 -13.99 6.16 8.59
CA ARG A 113 -12.64 5.98 9.14
C ARG A 113 -11.92 4.78 8.53
N MET A 114 -12.62 3.68 8.29
CA MET A 114 -12.08 2.47 7.65
C MET A 114 -11.79 2.66 6.16
N LYS A 115 -12.61 3.44 5.45
CA LYS A 115 -12.60 3.57 3.98
C LYS A 115 -11.19 3.76 3.40
N PRO A 116 -10.37 4.71 3.88
CA PRO A 116 -9.10 5.00 3.22
C PRO A 116 -8.02 3.94 3.47
N VAL A 117 -8.26 2.99 4.38
CA VAL A 117 -7.32 1.92 4.75
C VAL A 117 -7.78 0.56 4.19
N TYR A 118 -9.09 0.29 4.17
CA TYR A 118 -9.63 -1.04 3.85
C TYR A 118 -10.49 -1.13 2.58
N ASP A 119 -10.98 0.00 2.04
CA ASP A 119 -11.79 0.05 0.80
C ASP A 119 -10.91 0.21 -0.45
N GLY A 120 -11.54 0.39 -1.62
CA GLY A 120 -10.89 0.80 -2.87
C GLY A 120 -10.66 -0.34 -3.85
N TYR A 121 -11.01 -1.56 -3.47
CA TYR A 121 -10.89 -2.73 -4.33
C TYR A 121 -12.05 -2.80 -5.32
N CYS A 122 -11.72 -3.01 -6.59
CA CYS A 122 -12.61 -3.12 -7.72
C CYS A 122 -12.04 -4.12 -8.71
N PHE A 123 -12.80 -5.19 -8.93
CA PHE A 123 -12.40 -6.32 -9.75
C PHE A 123 -13.11 -6.38 -11.09
N SER A 124 -13.92 -5.36 -11.42
CA SER A 124 -14.54 -5.24 -12.74
C SER A 124 -14.67 -3.79 -13.17
N ALA A 125 -14.30 -3.48 -14.41
CA ALA A 125 -14.53 -2.16 -15.00
C ALA A 125 -16.04 -1.81 -15.08
N GLU A 126 -16.90 -2.83 -15.12
CA GLU A 126 -18.36 -2.70 -15.17
C GLU A 126 -19.02 -2.73 -13.78
N ALA A 127 -18.24 -2.88 -12.69
CA ALA A 127 -18.83 -2.86 -11.35
C ALA A 127 -19.38 -1.47 -11.01
N ASP A 128 -20.35 -1.40 -10.10
CA ASP A 128 -20.85 -0.11 -9.59
C ASP A 128 -20.07 0.34 -8.35
N LYS A 129 -19.68 -0.61 -7.48
CA LYS A 129 -19.08 -0.32 -6.17
C LYS A 129 -17.63 -0.77 -6.08
N THR A 130 -16.88 -0.15 -5.17
CA THR A 130 -15.68 -0.77 -4.60
C THR A 130 -16.09 -1.61 -3.39
N VAL A 131 -15.21 -2.50 -2.97
CA VAL A 131 -15.40 -3.32 -1.78
C VAL A 131 -14.28 -3.11 -0.77
N TYR A 132 -14.63 -3.32 0.49
CA TYR A 132 -13.73 -3.34 1.62
C TYR A 132 -13.15 -4.75 1.79
N ASN A 133 -11.87 -4.83 2.14
CA ASN A 133 -11.28 -6.08 2.61
C ASN A 133 -12.02 -6.56 3.87
N SER A 134 -12.73 -7.68 3.75
CA SER A 134 -13.61 -8.20 4.79
C SER A 134 -12.85 -8.64 6.04
N SER A 135 -11.68 -9.26 5.88
CA SER A 135 -10.82 -9.70 6.99
C SER A 135 -10.36 -8.52 7.84
N MET A 136 -9.85 -7.48 7.17
CA MET A 136 -9.44 -6.23 7.82
C MET A 136 -10.59 -5.55 8.57
N CYS A 137 -11.76 -5.45 7.94
CA CYS A 137 -12.94 -4.89 8.60
C CYS A 137 -13.36 -5.68 9.83
N LEU A 138 -13.44 -7.02 9.74
CA LEU A 138 -13.85 -7.86 10.87
C LEU A 138 -12.84 -7.78 12.02
N TYR A 139 -11.54 -7.84 11.72
CA TYR A 139 -10.48 -7.70 12.70
C TYR A 139 -10.56 -6.34 13.43
N TYR A 140 -10.67 -5.24 12.69
CA TYR A 140 -10.78 -3.92 13.27
C TYR A 140 -12.03 -3.76 14.15
N LEU A 141 -13.20 -4.20 13.65
CA LEU A 141 -14.45 -4.08 14.39
C LEU A 141 -14.45 -4.92 15.67
N ASP A 142 -13.79 -6.08 15.64
CA ASP A 142 -13.57 -6.90 16.83
C ASP A 142 -12.73 -6.13 17.88
N MET A 143 -11.62 -5.52 17.45
CA MET A 143 -10.78 -4.72 18.33
C MET A 143 -11.51 -3.50 18.91
N VAL A 144 -12.35 -2.83 18.12
CA VAL A 144 -13.20 -1.72 18.58
C VAL A 144 -14.20 -2.21 19.64
N ARG A 145 -14.84 -3.36 19.40
CA ARG A 145 -15.77 -4.00 20.34
C ARG A 145 -15.07 -4.33 21.66
N GLU A 146 -13.93 -5.01 21.60
CA GLU A 146 -13.19 -5.45 22.79
C GLU A 146 -12.69 -4.27 23.64
N LYS A 147 -12.14 -3.23 22.99
CA LYS A 147 -11.60 -2.06 23.69
C LYS A 147 -12.65 -1.04 24.09
N GLY A 148 -13.82 -1.05 23.43
CA GLY A 148 -14.93 -0.14 23.68
C GLY A 148 -14.59 1.33 23.40
N VAL A 149 -13.65 1.60 22.50
CA VAL A 149 -13.20 2.95 22.12
C VAL A 149 -13.05 3.06 20.60
N PHE A 150 -13.14 4.27 20.06
CA PHE A 150 -13.03 4.47 18.61
C PHE A 150 -11.56 4.44 18.20
N LEU A 151 -11.15 3.36 17.53
CA LEU A 151 -9.75 3.06 17.25
C LEU A 151 -9.30 3.61 15.89
N ASN A 152 -7.99 3.80 15.73
CA ASN A 152 -7.38 4.12 14.44
C ASN A 152 -7.15 2.84 13.60
N PRO A 153 -7.80 2.67 12.42
CA PRO A 153 -7.68 1.45 11.61
C PRO A 153 -6.25 1.07 11.22
N GLU A 154 -5.36 2.05 11.01
CA GLU A 154 -3.96 1.78 10.65
C GLU A 154 -3.18 1.02 11.73
N ASP A 155 -3.63 1.09 12.98
CA ASP A 155 -3.01 0.39 14.11
C ASP A 155 -3.57 -1.04 14.31
N TYR A 156 -4.60 -1.43 13.54
CA TYR A 156 -5.30 -2.72 13.66
C TYR A 156 -5.45 -3.36 12.28
N LEU A 157 -4.34 -3.90 11.79
CA LEU A 157 -4.30 -4.67 10.55
C LEU A 157 -4.38 -6.15 10.89
N ASP A 158 -5.21 -6.90 10.16
CA ASP A 158 -5.32 -8.34 10.34
C ASP A 158 -3.96 -9.01 10.07
N PRO A 159 -3.38 -9.73 11.05
CA PRO A 159 -2.13 -10.45 10.87
C PRO A 159 -2.13 -11.44 9.70
N ALA A 160 -3.32 -11.91 9.26
CA ALA A 160 -3.44 -12.78 8.09
C ALA A 160 -2.96 -12.12 6.80
N CYS A 161 -3.01 -10.78 6.69
CA CYS A 161 -2.50 -10.04 5.53
C CYS A 161 -1.04 -9.60 5.65
N ASP A 162 -0.38 -9.84 6.80
CA ASP A 162 1.00 -9.39 7.04
C ASP A 162 2.03 -10.10 6.12
N GLN A 163 1.66 -11.24 5.53
CA GLN A 163 2.53 -12.01 4.64
C GLN A 163 2.65 -11.46 3.21
N ASP A 164 1.92 -10.40 2.86
CA ASP A 164 1.87 -9.89 1.49
C ASP A 164 3.20 -9.20 1.07
N GLY A 165 3.89 -8.50 1.97
CA GLY A 165 5.15 -7.80 1.62
C GLY A 165 6.22 -8.68 0.96
N TYR A 166 6.38 -9.93 1.41
CA TYR A 166 7.33 -10.89 0.83
C TYR A 166 6.96 -11.28 -0.61
N LYS A 167 5.67 -11.43 -0.92
CA LYS A 167 5.21 -11.81 -2.25
C LYS A 167 5.54 -10.72 -3.27
N LEU A 168 5.39 -9.46 -2.89
CA LEU A 168 5.72 -8.33 -3.78
C LEU A 168 7.21 -8.31 -4.14
N GLU A 169 8.09 -8.51 -3.16
CA GLU A 169 9.54 -8.63 -3.41
C GLU A 169 9.88 -9.85 -4.28
N GLN A 170 9.20 -10.98 -4.07
CA GLN A 170 9.38 -12.19 -4.88
C GLN A 170 8.97 -11.96 -6.34
N ILE A 171 7.83 -11.33 -6.60
CA ILE A 171 7.35 -11.01 -7.96
C ILE A 171 8.37 -10.14 -8.69
N PHE A 172 8.83 -9.06 -8.04
CA PHE A 172 9.84 -8.19 -8.63
C PHE A 172 11.19 -8.88 -8.83
N SER A 173 11.54 -9.88 -8.03
CA SER A 173 12.74 -10.70 -8.26
C SER A 173 12.65 -11.60 -9.50
N LEU A 174 11.44 -11.94 -9.93
CA LEU A 174 11.15 -12.74 -11.13
C LEU A 174 10.77 -11.85 -12.34
N THR A 175 11.05 -10.55 -12.27
CA THR A 175 10.71 -9.56 -13.30
C THR A 175 11.98 -8.90 -13.81
N HIS A 176 12.03 -8.54 -15.10
CA HIS A 176 13.16 -7.77 -15.64
C HIS A 176 13.28 -6.40 -14.95
N LYS A 177 14.52 -5.98 -14.69
CA LYS A 177 14.81 -4.80 -13.85
C LYS A 177 14.22 -3.50 -14.41
N ASP A 178 14.23 -3.33 -15.73
CA ASP A 178 13.65 -2.19 -16.45
C ASP A 178 12.13 -2.09 -16.24
N ILE A 179 11.40 -3.20 -16.28
CA ILE A 179 9.96 -3.24 -15.98
C ILE A 179 9.71 -2.88 -14.51
N VAL A 180 10.53 -3.40 -13.59
CA VAL A 180 10.44 -3.03 -12.17
C VAL A 180 10.74 -1.55 -11.97
N ASP A 181 11.73 -0.99 -12.67
CA ASP A 181 12.05 0.45 -12.63
C ASP A 181 10.85 1.28 -13.10
N GLU A 182 10.20 0.90 -14.21
CA GLU A 182 9.00 1.58 -14.72
C GLU A 182 7.84 1.55 -13.73
N ILE A 183 7.52 0.39 -13.16
CA ILE A 183 6.44 0.25 -12.15
C ILE A 183 6.71 1.14 -10.93
N ILE A 184 7.96 1.18 -10.46
CA ILE A 184 8.35 2.02 -9.33
C ILE A 184 8.22 3.50 -9.69
N ASP A 185 8.65 3.90 -10.88
CA ASP A 185 8.53 5.28 -11.34
C ASP A 185 7.06 5.70 -11.46
N THR A 186 6.18 4.88 -12.06
CA THR A 186 4.73 5.14 -12.11
C THR A 186 4.14 5.35 -10.72
N TYR A 187 4.47 4.47 -9.76
CA TYR A 187 4.02 4.61 -8.38
C TYR A 187 4.48 5.93 -7.74
N LEU A 188 5.77 6.26 -7.90
CA LEU A 188 6.32 7.46 -7.27
C LEU A 188 5.71 8.73 -7.86
N HIS A 189 5.39 8.76 -9.15
CA HIS A 189 4.72 9.90 -9.79
C HIS A 189 3.24 10.02 -9.43
N GLY A 190 2.65 8.98 -8.83
CA GLY A 190 1.22 8.94 -8.53
C GLY A 190 0.37 8.72 -9.77
N ASP A 191 0.96 8.16 -10.84
CA ASP A 191 0.28 7.85 -12.09
C ASP A 191 -0.47 6.51 -11.99
N THR A 192 -1.37 6.28 -12.93
CA THR A 192 -2.07 5.00 -13.07
C THR A 192 -1.25 4.00 -13.88
N PHE A 193 -1.35 2.72 -13.53
CA PHE A 193 -0.79 1.65 -14.34
C PHE A 193 -1.75 1.27 -15.46
N TYR A 194 -1.26 0.91 -16.64
CA TYR A 194 -2.09 0.54 -17.77
C TYR A 194 -1.76 -0.87 -18.24
N VAL A 195 -2.80 -1.64 -18.59
CA VAL A 195 -2.69 -2.96 -19.24
C VAL A 195 -3.72 -3.05 -20.36
N ASP A 196 -3.36 -3.65 -21.49
CA ASP A 196 -4.32 -3.88 -22.58
C ASP A 196 -5.40 -4.88 -22.15
N HIS A 197 -4.99 -5.94 -21.45
CA HIS A 197 -5.88 -6.96 -20.90
C HIS A 197 -5.23 -7.66 -19.71
N LEU A 198 -6.05 -8.12 -18.77
CA LEU A 198 -5.55 -8.94 -17.67
C LEU A 198 -5.07 -10.29 -18.18
N SER A 199 -3.83 -10.64 -17.86
CA SER A 199 -3.25 -11.93 -18.19
C SER A 199 -3.94 -13.04 -17.39
N GLU A 200 -4.71 -13.88 -18.08
CA GLU A 200 -5.46 -14.99 -17.44
C GLU A 200 -4.60 -16.23 -17.19
N ASN A 201 -3.51 -16.43 -17.94
CA ASN A 201 -2.74 -17.68 -17.94
C ASN A 201 -1.22 -17.44 -17.86
N ILE A 202 -0.76 -16.94 -16.71
CA ILE A 202 0.64 -16.58 -16.53
C ILE A 202 1.45 -17.85 -16.24
N ASN A 203 2.43 -18.19 -17.10
CA ASN A 203 3.17 -19.44 -16.97
C ASN A 203 4.69 -19.24 -17.02
N LEU A 204 5.32 -19.39 -15.85
CA LEU A 204 6.78 -19.36 -15.68
C LEU A 204 7.53 -20.51 -16.37
N ASN A 205 6.87 -21.59 -16.80
CA ASN A 205 7.52 -22.64 -17.60
C ASN A 205 7.81 -22.19 -19.05
N LYS A 206 7.22 -21.07 -19.51
CA LYS A 206 7.37 -20.58 -20.88
C LYS A 206 8.31 -19.37 -20.98
N ALA A 207 8.53 -18.66 -19.88
CA ALA A 207 9.40 -17.48 -19.81
C ALA A 207 10.16 -17.46 -18.49
N ASN A 208 11.44 -17.10 -18.53
CA ASN A 208 12.31 -17.02 -17.35
C ASN A 208 12.06 -15.78 -16.48
N ALA A 209 11.19 -14.87 -16.94
CA ALA A 209 10.77 -13.66 -16.23
C ALA A 209 9.39 -13.22 -16.72
N TYR A 210 8.68 -12.46 -15.90
CA TYR A 210 7.40 -11.86 -16.27
C TYR A 210 7.57 -10.63 -17.17
N ASP A 211 6.68 -10.46 -18.13
CA ASP A 211 6.48 -9.20 -18.85
C ASP A 211 5.61 -8.21 -18.04
N GLN A 212 5.47 -6.98 -18.52
CA GLN A 212 4.77 -5.92 -17.80
C GLN A 212 3.30 -6.23 -17.54
N ASP A 213 2.55 -6.69 -18.55
CA ASP A 213 1.14 -7.05 -18.41
C ASP A 213 0.96 -8.20 -17.43
N GLN A 214 1.84 -9.20 -17.45
CA GLN A 214 1.84 -10.30 -16.50
C GLN A 214 2.07 -9.81 -15.07
N VAL A 215 3.07 -8.97 -14.83
CA VAL A 215 3.34 -8.44 -13.47
C VAL A 215 2.16 -7.62 -12.98
N LEU A 216 1.66 -6.67 -13.78
CA LEU A 216 0.52 -5.83 -13.39
C LEU A 216 -0.73 -6.66 -13.13
N SER A 217 -0.95 -7.72 -13.92
CA SER A 217 -2.04 -8.67 -13.69
C SER A 217 -1.87 -9.45 -12.38
N ILE A 218 -0.67 -9.96 -12.06
CA ILE A 218 -0.40 -10.64 -10.78
C ILE A 218 -0.67 -9.67 -9.62
N LEU A 219 -0.18 -8.44 -9.72
CA LEU A 219 -0.40 -7.42 -8.70
C LEU A 219 -1.90 -7.14 -8.50
N TYR A 220 -2.68 -7.14 -9.58
CA TYR A 220 -4.14 -7.04 -9.52
C TYR A 220 -4.78 -8.26 -8.83
N TYR A 221 -4.45 -9.49 -9.21
CA TYR A 221 -5.07 -10.69 -8.62
C TYR A 221 -4.75 -10.86 -7.13
N LEU A 222 -3.55 -10.44 -6.72
CA LEU A 222 -3.14 -10.42 -5.31
C LEU A 222 -3.71 -9.22 -4.52
N GLY A 223 -4.43 -8.31 -5.17
CA GLY A 223 -5.04 -7.14 -4.51
C GLY A 223 -4.08 -5.98 -4.21
N TYR A 224 -2.85 -6.00 -4.75
CA TYR A 224 -1.95 -4.84 -4.68
C TYR A 224 -2.44 -3.70 -5.57
N LEU A 225 -3.00 -4.06 -6.73
CA LEU A 225 -3.65 -3.16 -7.67
C LEU A 225 -5.13 -3.49 -7.78
N SER A 226 -5.89 -2.51 -8.24
CA SER A 226 -7.33 -2.58 -8.43
C SER A 226 -7.72 -1.79 -9.67
N ILE A 227 -8.82 -2.16 -10.33
CA ILE A 227 -9.29 -1.44 -11.51
C ILE A 227 -9.70 -0.01 -11.13
N ASP A 228 -9.18 0.96 -11.87
CA ASP A 228 -9.63 2.33 -11.87
C ASP A 228 -10.64 2.55 -13.00
N LYS A 229 -11.93 2.58 -12.65
CA LYS A 229 -13.02 2.66 -13.64
C LYS A 229 -12.96 3.94 -14.46
N GLU A 230 -12.63 5.07 -13.82
CA GLU A 230 -12.62 6.38 -14.49
C GLU A 230 -11.51 6.48 -15.56
N GLY A 231 -10.39 5.78 -15.35
CA GLY A 231 -9.29 5.70 -16.30
C GLY A 231 -9.39 4.54 -17.29
N SER A 232 -10.31 3.59 -17.09
CA SER A 232 -10.45 2.40 -17.93
C SER A 232 -11.33 2.66 -19.16
N SER A 233 -11.06 1.94 -20.25
CA SER A 233 -11.81 2.03 -21.50
C SER A 233 -12.10 0.65 -22.08
N THR A 234 -12.73 0.59 -23.25
CA THR A 234 -12.94 -0.67 -23.98
C THR A 234 -11.64 -1.27 -24.50
N ASP A 235 -10.60 -0.45 -24.68
CA ASP A 235 -9.36 -0.82 -25.35
C ASP A 235 -8.22 -1.15 -24.36
N GLY A 236 -8.48 -0.98 -23.06
CA GLY A 236 -7.56 -1.35 -21.99
C GLY A 236 -8.00 -0.87 -20.61
N LEU A 237 -7.33 -1.39 -19.59
CA LEU A 237 -7.66 -1.18 -18.19
C LEU A 237 -6.63 -0.27 -17.53
N SER A 238 -7.13 0.72 -16.80
CA SER A 238 -6.33 1.49 -15.85
C SER A 238 -6.40 0.81 -14.49
N LEU A 239 -5.25 0.65 -13.85
CA LEU A 239 -5.11 0.09 -12.51
C LEU A 239 -4.51 1.12 -11.56
N LYS A 240 -4.94 1.07 -10.30
CA LYS A 240 -4.44 1.92 -9.22
C LYS A 240 -4.20 1.11 -7.95
N ILE A 241 -3.42 1.67 -7.04
CA ILE A 241 -3.32 1.15 -5.67
C ILE A 241 -4.64 1.48 -4.95
N PRO A 242 -5.34 0.48 -4.36
CA PRO A 242 -6.71 0.67 -3.89
C PRO A 242 -6.81 1.56 -2.64
N ASN A 243 -5.84 1.47 -1.73
CA ASN A 243 -5.88 2.16 -0.44
C ASN A 243 -4.49 2.42 0.15
N ARG A 244 -4.48 3.11 1.30
CA ARG A 244 -3.25 3.47 2.00
C ARG A 244 -2.47 2.28 2.54
N TYR A 245 -3.15 1.21 2.95
CA TYR A 245 -2.44 0.03 3.42
C TYR A 245 -1.58 -0.56 2.29
N MET A 246 -2.16 -0.72 1.09
CA MET A 246 -1.43 -1.16 -0.09
C MET A 246 -0.34 -0.17 -0.52
N SER A 247 -0.60 1.14 -0.48
CA SER A 247 0.42 2.15 -0.78
C SER A 247 1.62 2.06 0.17
N LYS A 248 1.40 1.88 1.48
CA LYS A 248 2.49 1.68 2.46
C LYS A 248 3.27 0.39 2.21
N LEU A 249 2.60 -0.69 1.77
CA LEU A 249 3.27 -1.94 1.39
C LEU A 249 4.17 -1.76 0.16
N PHE A 250 3.68 -1.11 -0.91
CA PHE A 250 4.50 -0.74 -2.07
C PHE A 250 5.71 0.10 -1.66
N GLY A 251 5.45 1.12 -0.84
CA GLY A 251 6.49 1.98 -0.29
C GLY A 251 7.61 1.20 0.41
N LYS A 252 7.25 0.30 1.32
CA LYS A 252 8.22 -0.58 2.02
C LYS A 252 9.00 -1.48 1.07
N CYS A 253 8.33 -2.08 0.08
CA CYS A 253 9.01 -2.92 -0.92
C CYS A 253 10.06 -2.11 -1.71
N ILE A 254 9.71 -0.89 -2.14
CA ILE A 254 10.64 0.01 -2.85
C ILE A 254 11.85 0.36 -1.99
N ILE A 255 11.61 0.68 -0.71
CA ILE A 255 12.68 0.94 0.25
C ILE A 255 13.64 -0.25 0.32
N ASN A 256 13.13 -1.47 0.44
CA ASN A 256 13.94 -2.68 0.51
C ASN A 256 14.71 -2.97 -0.79
N LEU A 257 14.09 -2.75 -1.94
CA LEU A 257 14.70 -3.02 -3.24
C LEU A 257 15.75 -2.00 -3.65
N ARG A 258 15.53 -0.72 -3.31
CA ARG A 258 16.29 0.41 -3.87
C ARG A 258 17.14 1.15 -2.85
N LEU A 259 16.65 1.37 -1.63
CA LEU A 259 17.32 2.21 -0.64
C LEU A 259 18.21 1.38 0.29
N ASN A 260 17.68 0.30 0.86
CA ASN A 260 18.38 -0.52 1.87
C ASN A 260 19.65 -1.21 1.34
N LYS A 261 19.80 -1.32 0.01
CA LYS A 261 20.97 -1.92 -0.65
C LYS A 261 22.09 -0.91 -0.94
N ALA A 262 21.83 0.40 -0.84
CA ALA A 262 22.83 1.43 -1.11
C ALA A 262 23.74 1.65 0.11
N SER A 263 25.06 1.59 -0.10
CA SER A 263 26.04 1.82 0.98
C SER A 263 25.88 3.21 1.62
N SER A 264 25.57 4.24 0.83
CA SER A 264 25.32 5.61 1.30
C SER A 264 24.11 5.72 2.23
N PHE A 265 23.07 4.92 2.00
CA PHE A 265 21.89 4.85 2.87
C PHE A 265 22.25 4.28 4.25
N ILE A 266 23.17 3.31 4.29
CA ILE A 266 23.63 2.68 5.54
C ILE A 266 24.53 3.64 6.33
N THR A 267 25.46 4.33 5.66
CA THR A 267 26.51 5.10 6.35
C THR A 267 26.10 6.49 6.81
N THR A 268 25.20 7.17 6.09
CA THR A 268 24.80 8.55 6.44
C THR A 268 23.87 8.52 7.65
N ALA A 269 24.12 9.29 8.70
CA ALA A 269 23.24 9.36 9.87
C ALA A 269 22.33 10.60 9.79
N ILE A 270 21.09 10.50 10.27
CA ILE A 270 20.22 11.68 10.50
C ILE A 270 20.44 12.14 11.95
N ASN A 271 20.71 13.43 12.14
CA ASN A 271 20.88 14.03 13.46
C ASN A 271 19.52 14.25 14.12
N THR A 272 19.21 13.46 15.15
CA THR A 272 17.95 13.54 15.90
C THR A 272 18.11 14.16 17.30
N GLU A 273 19.28 14.71 17.62
CA GLU A 273 19.59 15.24 18.95
C GLU A 273 18.64 16.38 19.35
N SER A 274 18.38 17.33 18.45
CA SER A 274 17.44 18.44 18.67
C SER A 274 16.01 17.94 18.92
N LEU A 275 15.58 16.89 18.22
CA LEU A 275 14.29 16.24 18.46
C LEU A 275 14.26 15.57 19.84
N LEU A 276 15.28 14.80 20.19
CA LEU A 276 15.38 14.09 21.48
C LEU A 276 15.50 15.05 22.67
N ALA A 277 16.17 16.18 22.50
CA ALA A 277 16.28 17.27 23.46
C ALA A 277 15.00 18.12 23.55
N THR A 278 14.01 17.85 22.68
CA THR A 278 12.75 18.59 22.60
C THR A 278 12.94 20.08 22.31
N GLU A 279 13.92 20.43 21.47
CA GLU A 279 14.21 21.80 21.06
C GLU A 279 13.17 22.34 20.08
N ASP A 280 13.04 23.68 19.99
CA ASP A 280 12.18 24.36 19.01
C ASP A 280 12.90 24.58 17.68
N ASP A 281 14.23 24.69 17.70
CA ASP A 281 15.05 24.77 16.51
C ASP A 281 15.52 23.36 16.13
N ILE A 282 15.05 22.86 14.98
CA ILE A 282 15.43 21.55 14.43
C ILE A 282 16.25 21.71 13.15
N SER A 283 16.91 22.86 12.94
CA SER A 283 17.71 23.12 11.74
C SER A 283 18.80 22.06 11.55
N SER A 284 19.44 21.60 12.64
CA SER A 284 20.41 20.50 12.60
C SER A 284 19.84 19.18 12.07
N PHE A 285 18.57 18.89 12.38
CA PHE A 285 17.86 17.74 11.83
C PHE A 285 17.58 17.95 10.34
N ALA A 286 17.07 19.11 9.95
CA ALA A 286 16.78 19.46 8.55
C ALA A 286 18.05 19.43 7.65
N ASP A 287 19.18 19.93 8.16
CA ASP A 287 20.47 19.90 7.48
C ASP A 287 20.95 18.46 7.29
N SER A 288 20.83 17.61 8.32
CA SER A 288 21.18 16.19 8.20
C SER A 288 20.27 15.41 7.23
N CYS A 289 18.98 15.79 7.12
CA CYS A 289 18.08 15.26 6.08
C CYS A 289 18.58 15.67 4.68
N THR A 290 19.05 16.90 4.51
CA THR A 290 19.62 17.39 3.25
C THR A 290 20.87 16.60 2.85
N GLU A 291 21.79 16.38 3.79
CA GLU A 291 23.00 15.57 3.57
C GLU A 291 22.65 14.13 3.18
N PHE A 292 21.70 13.52 3.89
CA PHE A 292 21.21 12.19 3.60
C PHE A 292 20.59 12.10 2.19
N LEU A 293 19.63 12.96 1.86
CA LEU A 293 18.99 12.95 0.54
C LEU A 293 20.02 13.18 -0.57
N SER A 294 20.97 14.10 -0.36
CA SER A 294 22.06 14.35 -1.31
C SER A 294 22.93 13.11 -1.56
N SER A 295 23.19 12.31 -0.52
CA SER A 295 24.03 11.10 -0.64
C SER A 295 23.34 9.94 -1.38
N ILE A 296 22.01 9.91 -1.36
CA ILE A 296 21.21 8.88 -2.05
C ILE A 296 20.64 9.36 -3.40
N MET A 297 20.65 10.67 -3.71
CA MET A 297 20.17 11.22 -4.99
C MET A 297 20.92 10.72 -6.24
N THR A 298 22.05 10.02 -6.08
CA THR A 298 22.69 9.28 -7.18
C THR A 298 21.89 8.05 -7.63
N ASN A 299 20.88 7.64 -6.85
CA ASN A 299 19.94 6.58 -7.19
C ASN A 299 18.94 7.07 -8.24
N GLN A 300 18.71 6.29 -9.30
CA GLN A 300 17.82 6.66 -10.42
C GLN A 300 16.42 7.05 -9.95
N VAL A 301 15.92 6.39 -8.91
CA VAL A 301 14.63 6.62 -8.24
C VAL A 301 14.45 8.06 -7.74
N LEU A 302 15.54 8.75 -7.40
CA LEU A 302 15.52 10.12 -6.85
C LEU A 302 15.87 11.19 -7.90
N LEU A 303 16.16 10.80 -9.15
CA LEU A 303 16.41 11.75 -10.22
C LEU A 303 15.15 12.59 -10.55
N GLN A 304 13.97 12.02 -10.32
CA GLN A 304 12.66 12.64 -10.46
C GLN A 304 11.93 12.73 -9.10
N MET A 305 12.63 13.19 -8.05
CA MET A 305 12.04 13.39 -6.72
C MET A 305 10.75 14.21 -6.77
N ASN A 306 9.80 13.82 -5.93
CA ASN A 306 8.57 14.53 -5.61
C ASN A 306 8.21 14.29 -4.12
N GLU A 307 7.04 14.74 -3.67
CA GLU A 307 6.62 14.61 -2.27
C GLU A 307 6.52 13.14 -1.81
N ILE A 308 6.04 12.23 -2.67
CA ILE A 308 5.93 10.79 -2.36
C ILE A 308 7.32 10.19 -2.15
N ALA A 309 8.24 10.40 -3.11
CA ALA A 309 9.62 9.90 -3.02
C ALA A 309 10.38 10.51 -1.83
N LEU A 310 10.17 11.80 -1.54
CA LEU A 310 10.76 12.48 -0.39
C LEU A 310 10.27 11.88 0.94
N ASN A 311 8.96 11.71 1.09
CA ASN A 311 8.37 11.11 2.29
C ASN A 311 8.89 9.69 2.50
N LEU A 312 8.90 8.86 1.45
CA LEU A 312 9.45 7.51 1.47
C LEU A 312 10.91 7.44 1.90
N ALA A 313 11.77 8.27 1.31
CA ALA A 313 13.20 8.26 1.59
C ALA A 313 13.50 8.65 3.05
N LEU A 314 12.85 9.72 3.54
CA LEU A 314 13.03 10.17 4.92
C LEU A 314 12.43 9.16 5.90
N PHE A 315 11.22 8.65 5.65
CA PHE A 315 10.60 7.61 6.47
C PHE A 315 11.51 6.38 6.59
N ALA A 316 12.00 5.85 5.47
CA ALA A 316 12.88 4.69 5.43
C ALA A 316 14.09 4.86 6.34
N LYS A 317 14.71 6.04 6.28
CA LYS A 317 15.92 6.30 7.05
C LYS A 317 15.62 6.45 8.54
N LEU A 318 14.57 7.18 8.88
CA LEU A 318 14.14 7.36 10.27
C LEU A 318 13.69 6.04 10.89
N GLU A 319 13.10 5.12 10.10
CA GLU A 319 12.69 3.80 10.57
C GLU A 319 13.88 2.95 11.01
N THR A 320 15.06 3.10 10.40
CA THR A 320 16.29 2.40 10.84
C THR A 320 16.74 2.82 12.25
N MET A 321 16.24 3.96 12.75
CA MET A 321 16.54 4.51 14.08
C MET A 321 15.49 4.11 15.14
N LYS A 322 14.53 3.26 14.78
CA LYS A 322 13.43 2.84 15.67
C LYS A 322 13.96 2.21 16.95
N GLY A 323 13.44 2.66 18.08
CA GLY A 323 13.83 2.16 19.40
C GLY A 323 12.88 2.62 20.50
N ARG A 324 13.19 2.32 21.76
CA ARG A 324 12.30 2.66 22.90
C ARG A 324 11.97 4.16 23.00
N ASN A 325 12.85 5.03 22.52
CA ASN A 325 12.71 6.48 22.61
C ASN A 325 12.38 7.15 21.27
N PHE A 326 12.24 6.42 20.16
CA PHE A 326 12.05 7.01 18.84
C PHE A 326 11.15 6.13 17.98
N ILE A 327 10.02 6.69 17.54
CA ILE A 327 9.05 6.05 16.66
C ILE A 327 8.71 7.03 15.56
N VAL A 328 8.72 6.56 14.31
CA VAL A 328 8.25 7.32 13.15
C VAL A 328 7.08 6.60 12.50
N ASN A 329 6.08 7.36 12.08
CA ASN A 329 4.97 6.89 11.24
C ASN A 329 4.89 7.76 9.98
N MET A 330 4.71 7.12 8.83
CA MET A 330 4.46 7.79 7.55
C MET A 330 2.96 7.80 7.24
N GLN A 331 2.47 8.92 6.71
CA GLN A 331 1.08 9.13 6.32
C GLN A 331 0.12 8.70 7.43
N LYS A 332 0.38 9.18 8.66
CA LYS A 332 -0.37 8.75 9.84
C LYS A 332 -1.78 9.32 9.76
N SER A 333 -2.78 8.45 9.89
CA SER A 333 -4.20 8.84 10.00
C SER A 333 -4.44 9.66 11.28
N LEU A 334 -5.11 10.81 11.14
CA LEU A 334 -5.41 11.77 12.20
C LEU A 334 -6.88 12.20 12.13
N GLN A 335 -7.59 12.12 13.25
CA GLN A 335 -8.99 12.53 13.35
C GLN A 335 -9.10 14.02 13.66
N VAL A 336 -9.39 14.84 12.64
CA VAL A 336 -9.56 16.29 12.80
C VAL A 336 -11.04 16.63 12.96
N LYS A 337 -11.39 17.26 14.09
CA LYS A 337 -12.78 17.58 14.40
C LYS A 337 -13.37 18.55 13.36
N GLY A 338 -14.43 18.13 12.69
CA GLY A 338 -15.13 18.92 11.66
C GLY A 338 -14.54 18.79 10.26
N GLU A 339 -13.38 18.18 10.10
CA GLU A 339 -12.76 17.92 8.78
C GLU A 339 -12.61 16.44 8.45
N GLY A 340 -12.86 15.55 9.41
CA GLY A 340 -12.75 14.10 9.22
C GLY A 340 -11.31 13.61 9.30
N GLU A 341 -11.01 12.54 8.55
CA GLU A 341 -9.71 11.91 8.58
C GLU A 341 -8.70 12.65 7.69
N LYS A 342 -7.54 12.97 8.26
CA LYS A 342 -6.41 13.60 7.57
C LYS A 342 -5.14 12.77 7.76
N TYR A 343 -4.10 13.10 6.99
CA TYR A 343 -2.92 12.24 6.87
C TYR A 343 -1.67 13.08 6.91
N ALA A 344 -0.99 13.06 8.05
CA ALA A 344 0.27 13.79 8.21
C ALA A 344 1.42 13.00 7.58
N ASP A 345 2.29 13.68 6.84
CA ASP A 345 3.39 13.06 6.11
C ASP A 345 4.30 12.21 6.99
N LEU A 346 4.88 12.84 8.03
CA LEU A 346 5.69 12.17 9.04
C LEU A 346 5.24 12.57 10.44
N VAL A 347 5.03 11.57 11.30
CA VAL A 347 4.76 11.77 12.73
C VAL A 347 5.83 11.05 13.52
N ILE A 348 6.66 11.80 14.23
CA ILE A 348 7.79 11.30 15.01
C ILE A 348 7.47 11.46 16.50
N THR A 349 7.42 10.37 17.25
CA THR A 349 7.32 10.39 18.71
C THR A 349 8.69 10.13 19.32
N VAL A 350 9.18 11.09 20.10
CA VAL A 350 10.42 10.96 20.87
C VAL A 350 10.13 10.80 22.36
N ASN A 351 11.06 10.17 23.08
CA ASN A 351 10.99 10.00 24.54
C ASN A 351 9.69 9.35 25.03
N ARG A 352 9.16 8.39 24.26
CA ARG A 352 7.87 7.75 24.55
C ARG A 352 7.80 7.21 25.98
N GLY A 353 6.73 7.55 26.69
CA GLY A 353 6.48 7.16 28.08
C GLY A 353 7.29 7.91 29.14
N LYS A 354 8.07 8.93 28.76
CA LYS A 354 8.82 9.79 29.69
C LYS A 354 8.10 11.13 29.91
N ILE A 355 8.51 11.86 30.95
CA ILE A 355 7.98 13.20 31.26
C ILE A 355 8.15 14.20 30.10
N ASN A 356 9.21 14.04 29.32
CA ASN A 356 9.54 14.87 28.15
C ASN A 356 9.19 14.18 26.83
N GLU A 357 8.16 13.31 26.82
CA GLU A 357 7.59 12.80 25.57
C GLU A 357 7.14 13.98 24.69
N CYS A 358 7.52 13.94 23.40
CA CYS A 358 7.15 14.97 22.43
C CYS A 358 6.80 14.32 21.10
N ILE A 359 5.78 14.84 20.42
CA ILE A 359 5.38 14.42 19.10
C ILE A 359 5.70 15.54 18.11
N TYR A 360 6.47 15.22 17.09
CA TYR A 360 6.76 16.09 15.97
C TYR A 360 5.88 15.67 14.79
N ILE A 361 5.10 16.62 14.27
CA ILE A 361 4.41 16.48 12.99
C ILE A 361 5.26 17.23 11.98
N ILE A 362 5.74 16.55 10.95
CA ILE A 362 6.53 17.14 9.87
C ILE A 362 5.72 17.02 8.59
N GLU A 363 5.28 18.16 8.07
CA GLU A 363 4.63 18.27 6.78
C GLU A 363 5.67 18.60 5.71
N LEU A 364 5.77 17.74 4.70
CA LEU A 364 6.80 17.81 3.67
C LEU A 364 6.19 18.41 2.41
N LYS A 365 6.82 19.45 1.87
CA LYS A 365 6.49 19.98 0.55
C LYS A 365 7.69 19.94 -0.36
N TYR A 366 7.43 19.79 -1.66
CA TYR A 366 8.48 19.70 -2.66
C TYR A 366 8.32 20.78 -3.72
N LEU A 367 9.40 21.50 -3.99
CA LEU A 367 9.52 22.45 -5.08
C LEU A 367 10.23 21.77 -6.26
N THR A 368 9.56 21.69 -7.40
CA THR A 368 10.13 21.04 -8.58
C THR A 368 11.39 21.77 -9.06
N LYS A 369 12.27 21.06 -9.79
CA LYS A 369 13.48 21.67 -10.39
C LYS A 369 13.16 22.88 -11.27
N THR A 370 12.02 22.86 -11.94
CA THR A 370 11.54 23.96 -12.78
C THR A 370 11.14 25.16 -11.92
N GLU A 371 10.29 24.95 -10.91
CA GLU A 371 9.86 26.03 -10.00
C GLU A 371 11.02 26.62 -9.20
N ALA A 372 12.00 25.79 -8.81
CA ALA A 372 13.19 26.24 -8.09
C ALA A 372 14.13 27.13 -8.91
N ARG A 373 14.07 27.05 -10.25
CA ARG A 373 14.86 27.86 -11.18
C ARG A 373 14.09 29.05 -11.76
N ASP A 374 12.79 29.11 -11.50
CA ASP A 374 11.91 30.19 -11.96
C ASP A 374 12.20 31.49 -11.21
N LYS A 375 11.99 32.63 -11.88
CA LYS A 375 12.04 33.96 -11.24
C LYS A 375 10.99 34.12 -10.14
N ASN A 376 9.93 33.33 -10.19
CA ASN A 376 8.83 33.31 -9.23
C ASN A 376 9.03 32.31 -8.08
N ARG A 377 10.24 31.74 -7.90
CA ARG A 377 10.57 30.77 -6.85
C ARG A 377 10.04 31.17 -5.46
N ASP A 378 10.26 32.41 -5.04
CA ASP A 378 9.86 32.86 -3.70
C ASP A 378 8.33 32.83 -3.50
N SER A 379 7.58 33.15 -4.55
CA SER A 379 6.11 33.06 -4.52
C SER A 379 5.63 31.60 -4.46
N ALA A 380 6.29 30.70 -5.19
CA ALA A 380 5.99 29.28 -5.17
C ALA A 380 6.31 28.66 -3.79
N LEU A 381 7.45 29.02 -3.20
CA LEU A 381 7.83 28.66 -1.84
C LEU A 381 6.78 29.15 -0.83
N GLN A 382 6.41 30.43 -0.89
CA GLN A 382 5.42 30.99 0.05
C GLN A 382 4.06 30.29 -0.07
N ARG A 383 3.62 29.93 -1.28
CA ARG A 383 2.40 29.14 -1.49
C ARG A 383 2.47 27.78 -0.81
N LEU A 384 3.59 27.05 -0.95
CA LEU A 384 3.78 25.75 -0.33
C LEU A 384 3.85 25.85 1.21
N VAL A 385 4.54 26.86 1.73
CA VAL A 385 4.60 27.14 3.17
C VAL A 385 3.21 27.42 3.73
N ASN A 386 2.40 28.25 3.06
CA ASN A 386 1.04 28.54 3.51
C ASN A 386 0.18 27.28 3.51
N LYS A 387 0.26 26.46 2.46
CA LYS A 387 -0.46 25.18 2.37
C LYS A 387 -0.09 24.25 3.53
N ALA A 388 1.22 24.07 3.79
CA ALA A 388 1.70 23.24 4.89
C ALA A 388 1.25 23.79 6.25
N ALA A 389 1.24 25.11 6.44
CA ALA A 389 0.78 25.73 7.69
C ALA A 389 -0.73 25.51 7.93
N GLU A 390 -1.55 25.58 6.87
CA GLU A 390 -2.99 25.25 6.94
C GLU A 390 -3.21 23.79 7.34
N GLU A 391 -2.52 22.85 6.69
CA GLU A 391 -2.58 21.41 7.00
C GLU A 391 -2.14 21.12 8.43
N LEU A 392 -1.01 21.68 8.87
CA LEU A 392 -0.49 21.51 10.24
C LEU A 392 -1.42 22.10 11.30
N THR A 393 -2.10 23.21 11.01
CA THR A 393 -3.10 23.80 11.92
C THR A 393 -4.24 22.82 12.16
N ALA A 394 -4.73 22.16 11.10
CA ALA A 394 -5.72 21.11 11.21
C ALA A 394 -5.17 19.92 12.04
N TYR A 395 -3.95 19.45 11.73
CA TYR A 395 -3.37 18.27 12.38
C TYR A 395 -3.11 18.47 13.88
N LYS A 396 -2.69 19.66 14.32
CA LYS A 396 -2.49 19.96 15.75
C LYS A 396 -3.78 19.82 16.57
N SER A 397 -4.94 19.97 15.93
CA SER A 397 -6.25 19.81 16.58
C SER A 397 -6.77 18.37 16.62
N ALA A 398 -6.00 17.42 16.06
CA ALA A 398 -6.41 16.03 15.98
C ALA A 398 -6.61 15.37 17.36
N LEU A 399 -7.59 14.48 17.46
CA LEU A 399 -7.97 13.86 18.73
C LEU A 399 -6.85 13.01 19.34
N GLU A 400 -6.01 12.40 18.50
CA GLU A 400 -4.84 11.59 18.87
C GLU A 400 -3.78 12.38 19.66
N PHE A 401 -3.81 13.72 19.56
CA PHE A 401 -2.85 14.64 20.15
C PHE A 401 -3.38 15.39 21.37
N LYS A 402 -4.65 15.18 21.74
CA LYS A 402 -5.27 15.86 22.88
C LYS A 402 -4.50 15.62 24.18
N GLY A 403 -3.99 16.71 24.78
CA GLY A 403 -3.25 16.66 26.04
C GLY A 403 -1.80 16.17 25.92
N ARG A 404 -1.26 16.07 24.71
CA ARG A 404 0.14 15.68 24.45
C ARG A 404 0.96 16.89 24.01
N ASN A 405 2.27 16.84 24.22
CA ASN A 405 3.19 17.86 23.73
C ASN A 405 3.44 17.64 22.22
N VAL A 406 2.98 18.57 21.39
CA VAL A 406 3.05 18.44 19.93
C VAL A 406 3.69 19.67 19.32
N LYS A 407 4.70 19.44 18.47
CA LYS A 407 5.37 20.47 17.66
C LYS A 407 5.15 20.16 16.19
N ALA A 408 4.78 21.16 15.42
CA ALA A 408 4.39 21.01 14.02
C ALA A 408 5.33 21.82 13.13
N TYR A 409 6.01 21.16 12.19
CA TYR A 409 7.00 21.79 11.32
C TYR A 409 6.60 21.64 9.86
N ALA A 410 6.65 22.75 9.14
CA ALA A 410 6.62 22.74 7.69
C ALA A 410 8.07 22.66 7.19
N MET A 411 8.36 21.67 6.35
CA MET A 411 9.65 21.51 5.69
C MET A 411 9.46 21.53 4.17
N VAL A 412 10.15 22.44 3.48
CA VAL A 412 10.09 22.56 2.02
C VAL A 412 11.44 22.22 1.42
N PHE A 413 11.45 21.25 0.50
CA PHE A 413 12.63 20.79 -0.20
C PHE A 413 12.67 21.27 -1.65
N ALA A 414 13.86 21.60 -2.16
CA ALA A 414 14.11 21.82 -3.58
C ALA A 414 15.25 20.91 -4.02
N GLY A 415 14.93 19.83 -4.73
CA GLY A 415 15.89 18.73 -4.88
C GLY A 415 16.15 18.08 -3.50
N PRO A 416 17.41 17.89 -3.09
CA PRO A 416 17.73 17.32 -1.79
C PRO A 416 17.74 18.38 -0.68
N ASP A 417 17.78 19.67 -1.04
CA ASP A 417 18.03 20.75 -0.11
C ASP A 417 16.76 21.17 0.62
N CYS A 418 16.76 21.09 1.94
CA CYS A 418 15.73 21.72 2.78
C CYS A 418 15.94 23.23 2.75
N ILE A 419 15.08 23.94 2.02
CA ILE A 419 15.17 25.40 1.84
C ILE A 419 14.29 26.18 2.83
N TYR A 420 13.44 25.47 3.58
CA TYR A 420 12.60 26.04 4.63
C TYR A 420 12.32 24.97 5.69
N CYS A 421 12.56 25.30 6.96
CA CYS A 421 12.17 24.49 8.10
C CYS A 421 11.75 25.43 9.24
N LYS A 422 10.46 25.46 9.59
CA LYS A 422 9.98 26.28 10.72
C LYS A 422 8.81 25.63 11.45
N LEU A 423 8.82 25.82 12.76
CA LEU A 423 7.69 25.54 13.66
C LEU A 423 6.50 26.44 13.29
N GLN A 424 5.31 25.84 13.18
CA GLN A 424 4.03 26.51 12.87
C GLN A 424 3.12 26.61 14.09
#